data_AF-A0A6J4XVX1-F1
#
_entry.id   AF-A0A6J4XVX1-F1
#
_cell.length_a   1.000
_cell.length_b   1.000
_cell.length_c   1.000
_cell.angle_alpha   90.00
_cell.angle_beta   90.00
_cell.angle_gamma   90.00
#
_symmetry.space_group_name_H-M   'P 1'
#
loop_
_entity.id
_entity.type
_entity.pdbx_description
1 polymer ?
#
loop_
_entity_poly.entity_id
_entity_poly.type
_entity_poly.pdbx_seq_one_letter_code
_entity_poly.pdbx_strand_id
1 'polypeptide(L)' 'MAESVKVLPQNIQELIEVHEWDMRTREGVDRFRELRAKSLPSVALDGDLVYESLIPMQEELIAEIEKRYQDKNQNPK' A
#
# COMPACT_ATOMS: atom_id res chain seq x y z
N MET A 1 9.39 8.06 4.12
CA MET A 1 8.16 7.52 4.75
C MET A 1 7.00 8.42 4.32
N ALA A 2 6.21 7.96 3.35
CA ALA A 2 5.18 8.71 2.65
C ALA A 2 4.20 9.18 3.71
N GLU A 3 4.05 10.49 3.82
CA GLU A 3 3.25 11.11 4.88
C GLU A 3 1.84 10.54 4.92
N SER A 4 1.31 10.11 3.77
CA SER A 4 0.01 9.45 3.58
C SER A 4 -0.22 8.20 4.44
N VAL A 5 0.83 7.46 4.82
CA VAL A 5 0.68 6.25 5.67
C VAL A 5 0.91 6.55 7.15
N LYS A 6 1.77 7.54 7.48
CA LYS A 6 1.99 8.00 8.87
C LYS A 6 0.73 8.55 9.53
N VAL A 7 -0.17 9.10 8.72
CA VAL A 7 -1.41 9.75 9.16
C VAL A 7 -2.56 8.76 9.34
N LEU A 8 -2.36 7.47 9.04
CA LEU A 8 -3.39 6.47 9.27
C LEU A 8 -3.65 6.29 10.77
N PRO A 9 -4.91 5.99 11.18
CA PRO A 9 -5.24 5.68 12.56
C PRO A 9 -4.40 4.53 13.12
N GLN A 10 -4.08 4.56 14.41
CA GLN A 10 -3.24 3.56 15.06
C GLN A 10 -3.80 2.14 14.94
N ASN A 11 -5.12 1.98 15.05
CA ASN A 11 -5.79 0.68 14.88
C ASN A 11 -5.61 0.09 13.47
N ILE A 12 -5.31 0.91 12.45
CA ILE A 12 -5.02 0.44 11.09
C ILE A 12 -3.53 0.17 10.94
N GLN A 13 -2.67 0.99 11.53
CA GLN A 13 -1.21 0.78 11.53
C GLN A 13 -0.83 -0.56 12.18
N GLU A 14 -1.56 -1.00 13.20
CA GLU A 14 -1.36 -2.31 13.85
C GLU A 14 -1.77 -3.50 12.96
N LEU A 15 -2.53 -3.28 11.88
CA LEU A 15 -2.98 -4.34 10.97
C LEU A 15 -2.06 -4.53 9.75
N ILE A 16 -1.16 -3.58 9.49
CA ILE A 16 -0.37 -3.54 8.25
C ILE A 16 1.12 -3.41 8.53
N GLU A 17 1.93 -3.94 7.61
CA GLU A 17 3.35 -3.61 7.51
C GLU A 17 3.56 -2.62 6.36
N VAL A 18 4.28 -1.54 6.63
CA VAL A 18 4.47 -0.44 5.67
C VAL A 18 5.90 -0.45 5.17
N HIS A 19 6.04 -0.57 3.85
CA HIS A 19 7.33 -0.43 3.19
C HIS A 19 7.30 0.76 2.22
N GLU A 20 8.39 1.52 2.20
CA GLU A 20 8.61 2.58 1.24
C GLU A 20 9.85 2.30 0.43
N TRP A 21 9.74 2.60 -0.86
CA TRP A 21 10.86 2.57 -1.78
C TRP A 21 11.02 3.91 -2.49
N ASP A 22 12.28 4.34 -2.60
CA ASP A 22 12.67 5.55 -3.31
C ASP A 22 13.12 5.21 -4.73
N MET A 23 12.51 5.85 -5.73
CA MET A 23 12.83 5.64 -7.15
C MET A 23 14.23 6.13 -7.55
N ARG A 24 14.92 6.85 -6.67
CA ARG A 24 16.33 7.23 -6.83
C ARG A 24 17.29 6.10 -6.46
N THR A 25 16.82 5.04 -5.80
CA THR A 25 17.64 3.88 -5.44
C THR A 25 17.36 2.71 -6.38
N ARG A 26 18.37 1.84 -6.57
CA ARG A 26 18.20 0.64 -7.41
C ARG A 26 17.11 -0.28 -6.88
N GLU A 27 17.07 -0.47 -5.57
CA GLU A 27 16.04 -1.26 -4.89
C GLU A 27 14.63 -0.75 -5.20
N GLY A 28 14.41 0.57 -5.14
CA GLY A 28 13.09 1.10 -5.44
C GLY A 28 12.68 0.95 -6.90
N VAL A 29 13.63 1.09 -7.83
CA VAL A 29 13.37 0.81 -9.25
C VAL A 29 13.03 -0.66 -9.48
N ASP A 30 13.72 -1.59 -8.80
CA ASP A 30 13.46 -3.02 -8.92
C ASP A 30 12.07 -3.37 -8.37
N ARG A 31 11.71 -2.87 -7.18
CA ARG A 31 10.37 -3.05 -6.60
C ARG A 31 9.26 -2.44 -7.44
N PHE A 32 9.47 -1.25 -8.01
CA PHE A 32 8.52 -0.60 -8.91
C PHE A 32 8.23 -1.46 -10.15
N ARG A 33 9.27 -2.10 -10.70
CA ARG A 33 9.12 -3.03 -11.84
C ARG A 33 8.43 -4.33 -11.43
N GLU A 34 8.76 -4.89 -10.27
CA GLU A 34 8.11 -6.10 -9.75
C GLU A 34 6.60 -5.91 -9.57
N LEU A 35 6.20 -4.75 -9.03
CA LEU A 35 4.81 -4.35 -8.85
C LEU A 35 4.12 -3.96 -10.17
N ARG A 36 4.85 -3.96 -11.29
CA ARG A 36 4.37 -3.56 -12.64
C ARG A 36 3.76 -2.17 -12.68
N ALA A 37 4.20 -1.28 -11.80
CA ALA A 37 3.78 0.11 -11.80
C ALA A 37 4.34 0.83 -13.02
N LYS A 38 3.56 1.77 -13.54
CA LYS A 38 3.87 2.59 -14.73
C LYS A 38 4.09 4.05 -14.37
N SER A 39 3.41 4.53 -13.33
CA SER A 39 3.41 5.95 -12.96
C SER A 39 3.44 6.18 -11.46
N LEU A 40 4.27 7.12 -11.02
CA LEU A 40 4.31 7.60 -9.64
C LEU A 40 3.26 8.68 -9.39
N PRO A 41 2.78 8.83 -8.14
CA PRO A 41 2.95 7.90 -7.03
C PRO A 41 2.18 6.60 -7.26
N SER A 42 2.68 5.49 -6.71
CA SER A 42 2.06 4.17 -6.79
C SER A 42 1.91 3.58 -5.40
N VAL A 43 0.77 2.95 -5.12
CA VAL A 43 0.51 2.26 -3.85
C VAL A 43 0.11 0.84 -4.17
N ALA A 44 0.84 -0.10 -3.57
CA ALA A 44 0.52 -1.51 -3.63
C ALA A 44 0.13 -2.02 -2.24
N LEU A 45 -0.89 -2.87 -2.19
CA LEU A 45 -1.34 -3.56 -0.99
C LEU A 45 -1.15 -5.06 -1.22
N ASP A 46 -0.45 -5.73 -0.31
CA ASP A 46 -0.12 -7.17 -0.43
C ASP A 46 0.60 -7.56 -1.74
N GLY A 47 1.35 -6.63 -2.34
CA GLY A 47 2.05 -6.85 -3.60
C GLY A 47 1.19 -6.60 -4.85
N ASP A 48 -0.11 -6.31 -4.70
CA ASP A 48 -0.98 -5.88 -5.79
C ASP A 48 -0.93 -4.37 -5.93
N LEU A 49 -0.68 -3.87 -7.14
CA LEU A 49 -0.80 -2.45 -7.44
C LEU A 49 -2.28 -2.03 -7.38
N VAL A 50 -2.64 -1.23 -6.39
CA VAL A 50 -4.04 -0.80 -6.16
C VAL A 50 -4.27 0.62 -6.68
N TYR A 51 -3.31 1.51 -6.46
CA TYR A 51 -3.40 2.90 -6.91
C TYR A 51 -2.18 3.27 -7.74
N GLU A 52 -2.44 3.96 -8.84
CA GLU A 52 -1.43 4.44 -9.77
C GLU A 52 -1.76 5.87 -10.18
N SER A 53 -0.76 6.74 -10.21
CA SER A 53 -0.88 8.17 -10.57
C SER A 53 -1.73 9.04 -9.64
N LEU A 54 -2.35 8.46 -8.61
CA LEU A 54 -3.21 9.15 -7.65
C LEU A 54 -2.91 8.63 -6.24
N ILE A 55 -2.75 9.54 -5.27
CA ILE A 55 -2.70 9.18 -3.85
C ILE A 55 -4.15 9.06 -3.37
N PRO A 56 -4.58 7.90 -2.86
CA PRO A 56 -5.94 7.73 -2.34
C PRO A 56 -6.18 8.61 -1.11
N MET A 57 -7.45 8.93 -0.86
CA MET A 57 -7.83 9.55 0.40
C MET A 57 -7.65 8.56 1.56
N GLN A 58 -7.49 9.07 2.78
CA GLN A 58 -7.33 8.22 3.97
C GLN A 58 -8.48 7.21 4.12
N GLU A 59 -9.72 7.65 3.96
CA GLU A 59 -10.91 6.81 4.10
C GLU A 59 -10.91 5.66 3.08
N GLU A 60 -10.52 5.93 1.83
CA GLU A 60 -10.44 4.91 0.77
C GLU A 60 -9.35 3.89 1.07
N LEU A 61 -8.19 4.36 1.52
CA LEU A 61 -7.07 3.48 1.87
C LEU A 61 -7.42 2.60 3.08
N ILE A 62 -8.07 3.16 4.10
CA ILE A 62 -8.50 2.42 5.30
C ILE A 62 -9.52 1.35 4.91
N ALA A 63 -10.55 1.71 4.14
CA ALA A 63 -11.59 0.76 3.75
C ALA A 63 -11.03 -0.43 2.95
N GLU A 64 -10.06 -0.18 2.05
CA GLU A 64 -9.42 -1.24 1.27
C GLU A 64 -8.54 -2.15 2.14
N ILE A 65 -7.80 -1.59 3.11
CA ILE A 65 -7.01 -2.35 4.09
C ILE A 65 -7.93 -3.23 4.94
N GLU A 66 -8.99 -2.66 5.52
CA GLU A 66 -9.93 -3.40 6.38
C GLU A 66 -10.62 -4.52 5.60
N LYS A 67 -11.06 -4.24 4.38
CA LYS A 67 -11.68 -5.24 3.51
C LYS A 67 -10.73 -6.40 3.24
N ARG A 68 -9.47 -6.14 2.85
CA ARG A 68 -8.47 -7.20 2.62
C ARG A 68 -8.14 -7.98 3.89
N TYR A 69 -8.04 -7.29 5.02
CA TYR A 69 -7.83 -7.92 6.31
C TYR A 69 -8.99 -8.86 6.69
N GLN A 70 -10.23 -8.43 6.46
CA GLN A 70 -11.42 -9.26 6.67
C GLN A 70 -11.44 -10.45 5.72
N ASP A 71 -11.20 -10.26 4.42
CA ASP A 71 -11.18 -11.33 3.42
C ASP A 71 -10.15 -12.42 3.76
N LYS A 72 -8.97 -12.03 4.26
CA LYS A 72 -7.92 -12.96 4.70
C LYS A 72 -8.25 -13.71 5.97
N ASN A 73 -8.96 -13.09 6.92
CA ASN A 73 -9.25 -13.67 8.23
C ASN A 73 -10.63 -14.37 8.32
N GLN A 74 -11.58 -14.05 7.44
CA GLN A 74 -12.92 -14.65 7.42
C GLN A 74 -13.02 -15.90 6.54
N ASN A 75 -12.04 -16.16 5.68
CA ASN A 75 -11.98 -17.39 4.91
C ASN A 75 -10.76 -18.24 5.32
N PRO A 76 -10.82 -18.94 6.48
CA PRO A 76 -9.84 -19.97 6.77
C PRO A 76 -10.01 -21.04 5.69
N LYS A 77 -9.08 -21.09 4.74
CA LYS A 77 -8.95 -22.25 3.86
C LYS A 77 -8.62 -23.48 4.68
#